data_AF-A0A7M5XKL2-F1
#
_entry.id   AF-A0A7M5XKL2-F1
#
_cell.length_a   1.000
_cell.length_b   1.000
_cell.length_c   1.000
_cell.angle_alpha   90.00
_cell.angle_beta   90.00
_cell.angle_gamma   90.00
#
_symmetry.space_group_name_H-M   'P 1'
#
loop_
_entity.id
_entity.type
_entity.pdbx_description
1 polymer ?
#
loop_
_entity_poly.entity_id
_entity_poly.type
_entity_poly.pdbx_seq_one_letter_code
_entity_poly.pdbx_strand_id
1 'polypeptide(L)'
;MRLMGQLETDERVKSAEKSIMLKISGDGTRLTRKSNLVVMSYTIIEESGSFYKSSGNNAVGVGMASESYECVKECFQDLITEVNEIAKNPAIVVGGKELDVELFIGGDYKFLLMILGMKSATSDNSCIYCDITREQRQDPTFTGKKRKIDAKWSKQRGCKDDPILENVPIEHYCVDELHLLLRVTDRLEDGLFHSILDMDEKNGNTEIQSKLVSAMKGIGITLKFWMNKKNKVEWTSLMGNDKKRMLAKLPDHFDEFLPKNQVAPTRQLWKAFEELYMIMNRPELTPAEIDDFELKAIAWVYKLKKMNGCGYDWSYPVTPYIHIMVKHVPDVLRKYKTLRIFSGQGVEKKNDEFRKFFHSKINRRDACVDLLGVEKRLQMLQDGGFERQKRAYHQTED
;
A
#
# COMPACT_ATOMS: atom_id res chain seq x y z
N MET A 1 -5.79 14.33 -20.03
CA MET A 1 -5.79 13.19 -20.98
C MET A 1 -7.01 12.34 -20.64
N ARG A 2 -7.74 11.80 -21.64
CA ARG A 2 -8.90 10.92 -21.39
C ARG A 2 -8.41 9.50 -21.13
N LEU A 3 -9.10 8.73 -20.28
CA LEU A 3 -8.77 7.33 -20.02
C LEU A 3 -9.00 6.49 -21.28
N MET A 4 -10.16 6.64 -21.92
CA MET A 4 -10.53 5.86 -23.11
C MET A 4 -9.51 6.02 -24.24
N GLY A 5 -9.09 7.25 -24.53
CA GLY A 5 -8.07 7.50 -25.55
C GLY A 5 -6.71 6.88 -25.24
N GLN A 6 -6.39 6.62 -23.96
CA GLN A 6 -5.18 5.86 -23.62
C GLN A 6 -5.38 4.36 -23.81
N LEU A 7 -6.51 3.80 -23.38
CA LEU A 7 -6.85 2.40 -23.58
C LEU A 7 -6.89 2.01 -25.06
N GLU A 8 -7.37 2.88 -25.94
CA GLU A 8 -7.37 2.69 -27.39
C GLU A 8 -5.96 2.53 -27.99
N THR A 9 -4.95 3.10 -27.32
CA THR A 9 -3.56 3.06 -27.77
C THR A 9 -2.71 2.03 -27.04
N ASP A 10 -3.22 1.42 -25.97
CA ASP A 10 -2.47 0.45 -25.16
C ASP A 10 -2.43 -0.91 -25.87
N GLU A 11 -1.24 -1.38 -26.21
CA GLU A 11 -1.04 -2.65 -26.92
C GLU A 11 -1.58 -3.86 -26.15
N ARG A 12 -1.57 -3.81 -24.81
CA ARG A 12 -2.14 -4.89 -23.98
C ARG A 12 -3.65 -4.98 -24.18
N VAL A 13 -4.32 -3.83 -24.26
CA VAL A 13 -5.77 -3.75 -24.53
C VAL A 13 -6.06 -4.21 -25.96
N LYS A 14 -5.29 -3.75 -26.96
CA LYS A 14 -5.46 -4.17 -28.35
C LYS A 14 -5.27 -5.67 -28.55
N SER A 15 -4.31 -6.27 -27.83
CA SER A 15 -4.02 -7.70 -27.88
C SER A 15 -5.02 -8.58 -27.12
N ALA A 16 -5.84 -7.98 -26.24
CA ALA A 16 -6.76 -8.74 -25.40
C ALA A 16 -7.83 -9.46 -26.23
N GLU A 17 -8.12 -10.71 -25.88
CA GLU A 17 -9.05 -11.54 -26.67
C GLU A 17 -10.52 -11.28 -26.38
N LYS A 18 -10.88 -11.10 -25.11
CA LYS A 18 -12.29 -11.00 -24.69
C LYS A 18 -12.48 -10.04 -23.53
N SER A 19 -11.57 -10.05 -22.57
CA SER A 19 -11.69 -9.24 -21.37
C SER A 19 -10.34 -8.67 -20.94
N ILE A 20 -10.41 -7.61 -20.15
CA ILE A 20 -9.26 -7.01 -19.47
C ILE A 20 -9.58 -6.80 -17.99
N MET A 21 -8.56 -6.93 -17.14
CA MET A 21 -8.60 -6.48 -15.76
C MET A 21 -7.94 -5.11 -15.68
N LEU A 22 -8.74 -4.07 -15.43
CA LEU A 22 -8.31 -2.68 -15.38
C LEU A 22 -8.22 -2.22 -13.93
N LYS A 23 -7.04 -1.83 -13.47
CA LYS A 23 -6.87 -1.24 -12.14
C LYS A 23 -6.59 0.26 -12.23
N ILE A 24 -7.43 1.07 -11.61
CA ILE A 24 -7.16 2.50 -11.35
C ILE A 24 -6.51 2.61 -9.98
N SER A 25 -5.43 3.37 -9.86
CA SER A 25 -4.73 3.58 -8.59
C SER A 25 -4.40 5.04 -8.38
N GLY A 26 -4.56 5.51 -7.15
CA GLY A 26 -4.19 6.87 -6.77
C GLY A 26 -3.20 6.88 -5.61
N ASP A 27 -2.30 7.85 -5.63
CA ASP A 27 -1.38 8.11 -4.52
C ASP A 27 -1.03 9.60 -4.44
N GLY A 28 -0.90 10.10 -3.21
CA GLY A 28 -0.56 11.48 -2.90
C GLY A 28 0.90 11.62 -2.46
N THR A 29 1.66 12.51 -3.10
CA THR A 29 3.03 12.81 -2.67
C THR A 29 3.23 14.29 -2.37
N ARG A 30 3.98 14.57 -1.32
CA ARG A 30 4.35 15.94 -0.95
C ARG A 30 5.53 16.43 -1.79
N LEU A 31 5.31 17.47 -2.58
CA LEU A 31 6.35 18.08 -3.42
C LEU A 31 7.15 19.15 -2.66
N THR A 32 6.46 20.02 -1.92
CA THR A 32 7.08 21.07 -1.12
C THR A 32 6.41 21.18 0.25
N ARG A 33 6.82 22.15 1.07
CA ARG A 33 6.12 22.40 2.34
C ARG A 33 4.64 22.76 2.15
N LYS A 34 4.26 23.34 1.01
CA LYS A 34 2.91 23.89 0.75
C LYS A 34 2.17 23.23 -0.42
N SER A 35 2.81 22.32 -1.16
CA SER A 35 2.21 21.70 -2.34
C SER A 35 2.29 20.18 -2.29
N ASN A 36 1.18 19.57 -2.66
CA ASN A 36 1.02 18.14 -2.85
C ASN A 36 0.68 17.87 -4.31
N LEU A 37 1.01 16.67 -4.75
CA LEU A 37 0.66 16.11 -6.03
C LEU A 37 -0.16 14.86 -5.77
N VAL A 38 -1.30 14.74 -6.44
CA VAL A 38 -2.07 13.49 -6.50
C VAL A 38 -1.89 12.94 -7.90
N VAL A 39 -1.45 11.69 -7.99
CA VAL A 39 -1.28 10.98 -9.26
C VAL A 39 -2.31 9.87 -9.31
N MET A 40 -3.15 9.90 -10.36
CA MET A 40 -4.05 8.82 -10.73
C MET A 40 -3.45 8.09 -11.93
N SER A 41 -3.36 6.78 -11.84
CA SER A 41 -2.81 5.91 -12.89
C SER A 41 -3.74 4.75 -13.18
N TYR A 42 -3.61 4.16 -14.36
CA TYR A 42 -4.23 2.88 -14.68
C TYR A 42 -3.16 1.82 -14.96
N THR A 43 -3.53 0.56 -14.76
CA THR A 43 -2.73 -0.61 -15.08
C THR A 43 -3.64 -1.68 -15.65
N ILE A 44 -3.20 -2.32 -16.73
CA ILE A 44 -3.80 -3.58 -17.20
C ILE A 44 -3.13 -4.70 -16.40
N ILE A 45 -3.93 -5.44 -15.63
CA ILE A 45 -3.45 -6.59 -14.87
C ILE A 45 -3.28 -7.75 -15.85
N GLU A 46 -2.04 -8.21 -16.00
CA GLU A 46 -1.64 -9.30 -16.90
C GLU A 46 -0.58 -10.17 -16.21
N GLU A 47 -0.39 -11.40 -16.70
CA GLU A 47 0.54 -12.38 -16.12
C GLU A 47 2.01 -11.93 -16.18
N SER A 48 2.37 -11.02 -17.10
CA SER A 48 3.74 -10.53 -17.33
C SER A 48 4.38 -9.84 -16.10
N GLY A 49 3.57 -9.45 -15.10
CA GLY A 49 4.05 -8.78 -13.89
C GLY A 49 4.36 -7.29 -14.07
N SER A 50 3.95 -6.67 -15.19
CA SER A 50 4.20 -5.25 -15.49
C SER A 50 3.66 -4.29 -14.42
N PHE A 51 2.63 -4.69 -13.68
CA PHE A 51 2.01 -3.94 -12.57
C PHE A 51 2.96 -3.57 -11.42
N TYR A 52 4.09 -4.27 -11.25
CA TYR A 52 5.14 -3.91 -10.28
C TYR A 52 6.04 -2.74 -10.72
N LYS A 53 6.02 -2.39 -12.01
CA LYS A 53 6.94 -1.40 -12.61
C LYS A 53 6.19 -0.08 -12.86
N SER A 54 6.93 1.03 -12.78
CA SER A 54 6.38 2.35 -13.15
C SER A 54 5.87 2.35 -14.61
N SER A 55 6.57 1.67 -15.53
CA SER A 55 6.15 1.57 -16.94
C SER A 55 4.87 0.78 -17.17
N GLY A 56 4.46 -0.09 -16.23
CA GLY A 56 3.19 -0.80 -16.32
C GLY A 56 2.00 0.00 -15.80
N ASN A 57 2.26 1.09 -15.08
CA ASN A 57 1.28 1.99 -14.49
C ASN A 57 1.28 3.29 -15.29
N ASN A 58 0.25 3.57 -16.08
CA ASN A 58 0.21 4.75 -16.95
C ASN A 58 -0.54 5.89 -16.25
N ALA A 59 0.07 7.07 -16.07
CA ALA A 59 -0.67 8.16 -15.45
C ALA A 59 -1.83 8.61 -16.35
N VAL A 60 -3.00 8.71 -15.75
CA VAL A 60 -4.23 9.16 -16.41
C VAL A 60 -4.67 10.53 -15.90
N GLY A 61 -4.29 10.88 -14.67
CA GLY A 61 -4.52 12.19 -14.09
C GLY A 61 -3.39 12.61 -13.16
N VAL A 62 -3.07 13.91 -13.18
CA VAL A 62 -2.12 14.52 -12.26
C VAL A 62 -2.71 15.84 -11.76
N GLY A 63 -2.81 15.98 -10.44
CA GLY A 63 -3.44 17.11 -9.80
C GLY A 63 -2.56 17.75 -8.73
N MET A 64 -2.37 19.06 -8.81
CA MET A 64 -1.74 19.86 -7.74
C MET A 64 -2.81 20.20 -6.69
N ALA A 65 -3.23 19.20 -5.93
CA ALA A 65 -4.36 19.27 -5.03
C ALA A 65 -3.98 18.76 -3.63
N SER A 66 -4.70 19.22 -2.60
CA SER A 66 -4.70 18.49 -1.34
C SER A 66 -5.37 17.13 -1.53
N GLU A 67 -4.85 16.12 -0.84
CA GLU A 67 -5.44 14.79 -0.81
C GLU A 67 -6.66 14.79 0.13
N SER A 68 -7.73 15.44 -0.32
CA SER A 68 -9.05 15.47 0.32
C SER A 68 -10.13 15.05 -0.66
N TYR A 69 -11.28 14.61 -0.13
CA TYR A 69 -12.40 14.12 -0.92
C TYR A 69 -12.85 15.12 -1.98
N GLU A 70 -13.05 16.38 -1.59
CA GLU A 70 -13.57 17.45 -2.44
C GLU A 70 -12.57 17.80 -3.53
N CYS A 71 -11.29 17.98 -3.15
CA CYS A 71 -10.24 18.33 -4.09
C CYS A 71 -9.97 17.22 -5.11
N VAL A 72 -10.01 15.94 -4.71
CA VAL A 72 -9.85 14.82 -5.64
C VAL A 72 -11.07 14.71 -6.56
N LYS A 73 -12.28 14.86 -6.03
CA LYS A 73 -13.52 14.83 -6.82
C LYS A 73 -13.56 15.93 -7.87
N GLU A 74 -13.16 17.15 -7.51
CA GLU A 74 -13.10 18.29 -8.43
C GLU A 74 -11.94 18.16 -9.43
N CYS A 75 -10.73 17.87 -8.94
CA CYS A 75 -9.53 17.85 -9.79
C CYS A 75 -9.56 16.73 -10.84
N PHE A 76 -10.24 15.62 -10.58
CA PHE A 76 -10.30 14.47 -11.47
C PHE A 76 -11.71 14.20 -12.01
N GLN A 77 -12.60 15.21 -12.02
CA GLN A 77 -14.00 15.04 -12.39
C GLN A 77 -14.20 14.30 -13.72
N ASP A 78 -13.48 14.69 -14.77
CA ASP A 78 -13.59 14.05 -16.10
C ASP A 78 -13.19 12.57 -16.08
N LEU A 79 -12.09 12.25 -15.37
CA LEU A 79 -11.63 10.88 -15.21
C LEU A 79 -12.62 10.05 -14.39
N ILE A 80 -13.14 10.63 -13.31
CA ILE A 80 -14.14 9.99 -12.44
C ILE A 80 -15.40 9.66 -13.25
N THR A 81 -15.85 10.57 -14.12
CA THR A 81 -16.98 10.32 -15.02
C THR A 81 -16.68 9.13 -15.94
N GLU A 82 -15.53 9.08 -16.61
CA GLU A 82 -15.16 7.96 -17.48
C GLU A 82 -15.08 6.63 -16.71
N VAL A 83 -14.48 6.61 -15.52
CA VAL A 83 -14.39 5.40 -14.70
C VAL A 83 -15.78 4.94 -14.23
N ASN A 84 -16.66 5.86 -13.85
CA ASN A 84 -18.03 5.54 -13.44
C ASN A 84 -18.88 4.99 -14.60
N GLU A 85 -18.65 5.47 -15.82
CA GLU A 85 -19.28 4.94 -17.04
C GLU A 85 -18.84 3.51 -17.33
N ILE A 86 -17.52 3.23 -17.25
CA ILE A 86 -16.97 1.87 -17.38
C ILE A 86 -17.50 0.96 -16.25
N ALA A 87 -17.57 1.45 -15.02
CA ALA A 87 -18.08 0.69 -13.90
C ALA A 87 -19.57 0.34 -14.06
N LYS A 88 -20.35 1.24 -14.68
CA LYS A 88 -21.78 1.04 -14.96
C LYS A 88 -22.00 0.08 -16.13
N ASN A 89 -21.22 0.22 -17.19
CA ASN A 89 -21.25 -0.62 -18.38
C ASN A 89 -19.85 -1.21 -18.58
N PRO A 90 -19.56 -2.39 -18.00
CA PRO A 90 -18.21 -2.97 -17.96
C PRO A 90 -17.79 -3.59 -19.30
N ALA A 91 -17.91 -2.82 -20.37
CA ALA A 91 -17.49 -3.16 -21.71
C ALA A 91 -16.94 -1.91 -22.42
N ILE A 92 -15.87 -2.08 -23.18
CA ILE A 92 -15.29 -1.03 -24.03
C ILE A 92 -15.11 -1.53 -25.45
N VAL A 93 -15.10 -0.60 -26.42
CA VAL A 93 -14.83 -0.93 -27.82
C VAL A 93 -13.47 -0.34 -28.20
N VAL A 94 -12.53 -1.21 -28.57
CA VAL A 94 -11.18 -0.81 -29.02
C VAL A 94 -10.88 -1.51 -30.34
N GLY A 95 -10.53 -0.74 -31.38
CA GLY A 95 -10.22 -1.31 -32.70
C GLY A 95 -11.40 -2.07 -33.34
N GLY A 96 -12.64 -1.69 -33.03
CA GLY A 96 -13.85 -2.38 -33.51
C GLY A 96 -14.19 -3.66 -32.76
N LYS A 97 -13.45 -3.99 -31.69
CA LYS A 97 -13.65 -5.16 -30.84
C LYS A 97 -14.22 -4.75 -29.49
N GLU A 98 -15.27 -5.45 -29.07
CA GLU A 98 -15.85 -5.30 -27.73
C GLU A 98 -15.06 -6.15 -26.72
N LEU A 99 -14.68 -5.53 -25.60
CA LEU A 99 -13.92 -6.15 -24.52
C LEU A 99 -14.63 -5.94 -23.19
N ASP A 100 -14.85 -7.02 -22.44
CA ASP A 100 -15.35 -6.95 -21.06
C ASP A 100 -14.29 -6.35 -20.13
N VAL A 101 -14.68 -5.50 -19.18
CA VAL A 101 -13.76 -4.84 -18.24
C VAL A 101 -14.07 -5.23 -16.81
N GLU A 102 -13.13 -5.91 -16.15
CA GLU A 102 -13.16 -6.07 -14.69
C GLU A 102 -12.36 -4.92 -14.04
N LEU A 103 -13.07 -3.94 -13.50
CA LEU A 103 -12.50 -2.73 -12.93
C LEU A 103 -12.14 -2.89 -11.45
N PHE A 104 -10.94 -2.45 -11.08
CA PHE A 104 -10.38 -2.46 -9.73
C PHE A 104 -9.88 -1.09 -9.31
N ILE A 105 -9.94 -0.79 -8.01
CA ILE A 105 -9.43 0.43 -7.40
C ILE A 105 -8.32 0.08 -6.41
N GLY A 106 -7.15 0.65 -6.59
CA GLY A 106 -5.98 0.48 -5.72
C GLY A 106 -5.47 1.81 -5.17
N GLY A 107 -4.53 1.71 -4.25
CA GLY A 107 -3.91 2.85 -3.57
C GLY A 107 -3.71 2.52 -2.11
N ASP A 108 -3.05 3.42 -1.38
CA ASP A 108 -2.92 3.24 0.05
C ASP A 108 -4.31 3.26 0.73
N TYR A 109 -4.42 2.72 1.93
CA TYR A 109 -5.73 2.61 2.60
C TYR A 109 -6.37 3.97 2.90
N LYS A 110 -5.58 5.04 3.04
CA LYS A 110 -6.10 6.38 3.25
C LYS A 110 -6.79 6.87 1.98
N PHE A 111 -6.17 6.65 0.83
CA PHE A 111 -6.74 6.92 -0.48
C PHE A 111 -8.01 6.11 -0.73
N LEU A 112 -8.00 4.81 -0.42
CA LEU A 112 -9.21 3.96 -0.57
C LEU A 112 -10.38 4.45 0.29
N LEU A 113 -10.13 4.78 1.57
CA LEU A 113 -11.14 5.37 2.46
C LEU A 113 -11.67 6.69 1.90
N MET A 114 -10.80 7.52 1.34
CA MET A 114 -11.18 8.79 0.73
C MET A 114 -12.04 8.59 -0.52
N ILE A 115 -11.65 7.73 -1.47
CA ILE A 115 -12.46 7.43 -2.66
C ILE A 115 -13.82 6.85 -2.26
N LEU A 116 -13.88 6.08 -1.18
CA LEU A 116 -15.11 5.54 -0.62
C LEU A 116 -15.91 6.53 0.23
N GLY A 117 -15.48 7.79 0.41
CA GLY A 117 -16.21 8.75 1.26
C GLY A 117 -16.29 8.32 2.73
N MET A 118 -15.34 7.53 3.20
CA MET A 118 -15.28 7.02 4.56
C MET A 118 -14.51 7.96 5.50
N LYS A 119 -14.74 7.78 6.81
CA LYS A 119 -13.94 8.39 7.86
C LYS A 119 -12.53 7.80 7.87
N SER A 120 -11.62 8.44 8.58
CA SER A 120 -10.20 8.03 8.64
C SER A 120 -10.01 6.60 9.16
N ALA A 121 -8.83 6.02 8.89
CA ALA A 121 -8.44 4.70 9.39
C ALA A 121 -8.38 4.62 10.93
N THR A 122 -8.36 5.76 11.61
CA THR A 122 -8.41 5.85 13.08
C THR A 122 -9.83 5.85 13.64
N SER A 123 -10.85 5.93 12.78
CA SER A 123 -12.25 5.85 13.18
C SER A 123 -12.62 4.46 13.69
N ASP A 124 -13.73 4.41 14.43
CA ASP A 124 -14.22 3.18 15.05
C ASP A 124 -14.57 2.10 14.00
N ASN A 125 -15.39 2.45 13.01
CA ASN A 125 -15.76 1.56 11.90
C ASN A 125 -14.92 1.83 10.66
N SER A 126 -13.63 1.55 10.73
CA SER A 126 -12.65 1.88 9.69
C SER A 126 -12.45 0.79 8.64
N CYS A 127 -13.05 -0.40 8.74
CA CYS A 127 -12.95 -1.44 7.72
C CYS A 127 -13.81 -1.12 6.49
N ILE A 128 -13.22 -1.16 5.29
CA ILE A 128 -13.95 -0.91 4.02
C ILE A 128 -14.86 -2.08 3.61
N TYR A 129 -14.61 -3.29 4.10
CA TYR A 129 -15.35 -4.49 3.68
C TYR A 129 -16.46 -4.91 4.66
N CYS A 130 -16.36 -4.55 5.94
CA CYS A 130 -17.37 -4.87 6.94
C CYS A 130 -17.61 -3.74 7.95
N ASP A 131 -18.72 -3.82 8.68
CA ASP A 131 -19.19 -2.78 9.60
C ASP A 131 -18.62 -2.89 11.04
N ILE A 132 -17.61 -3.73 11.24
CA ILE A 132 -17.00 -4.00 12.54
C ILE A 132 -16.53 -2.73 13.26
N THR A 133 -16.67 -2.67 14.59
CA THR A 133 -16.09 -1.60 15.42
C THR A 133 -14.61 -1.86 15.74
N ARG A 134 -13.92 -0.87 16.30
CA ARG A 134 -12.54 -1.00 16.75
C ARG A 134 -12.40 -2.00 17.89
N GLU A 135 -13.39 -2.13 18.75
CA GLU A 135 -13.41 -3.08 19.85
C GLU A 135 -13.64 -4.49 19.30
N GLN A 136 -14.63 -4.66 18.41
CA GLN A 136 -14.94 -5.95 17.80
C GLN A 136 -13.78 -6.51 16.97
N ARG A 137 -13.03 -5.67 16.24
CA ARG A 137 -11.89 -6.15 15.43
C ARG A 137 -10.75 -6.75 16.25
N GLN A 138 -10.74 -6.55 17.58
CA GLN A 138 -9.73 -7.17 18.44
C GLN A 138 -9.94 -8.68 18.56
N ASP A 139 -11.10 -9.20 18.20
CA ASP A 139 -11.35 -10.63 18.09
C ASP A 139 -11.21 -11.10 16.63
N PRO A 140 -10.17 -11.88 16.29
CA PRO A 140 -9.97 -12.37 14.92
C PRO A 140 -11.03 -13.39 14.48
N THR A 141 -11.89 -13.88 15.38
CA THR A 141 -13.00 -14.78 15.04
C THR A 141 -14.30 -14.04 14.78
N PHE A 142 -14.43 -12.80 15.23
CA PHE A 142 -15.61 -11.99 15.02
C PHE A 142 -15.81 -11.69 13.52
N THR A 143 -17.05 -11.85 13.06
CA THR A 143 -17.42 -11.61 11.67
C THR A 143 -18.43 -10.46 11.62
N GLY A 144 -17.97 -9.31 11.09
CA GLY A 144 -18.84 -8.16 10.83
C GLY A 144 -19.75 -8.39 9.63
N LYS A 145 -20.79 -7.57 9.50
CA LYS A 145 -21.67 -7.60 8.33
C LYS A 145 -20.92 -7.04 7.13
N LYS A 146 -20.92 -7.77 6.02
CA LYS A 146 -20.35 -7.29 4.75
C LYS A 146 -21.03 -5.99 4.31
N ARG A 147 -20.23 -5.01 3.93
CA ARG A 147 -20.73 -3.73 3.41
C ARG A 147 -21.26 -3.93 1.99
N LYS A 148 -22.18 -3.06 1.61
CA LYS A 148 -22.66 -2.94 0.23
C LYS A 148 -22.70 -1.47 -0.12
N ILE A 149 -22.14 -1.11 -1.28
CA ILE A 149 -22.29 0.23 -1.83
C ILE A 149 -23.74 0.34 -2.35
N ASP A 150 -24.49 1.26 -1.76
CA ASP A 150 -25.90 1.51 -2.08
C ASP A 150 -26.24 2.99 -1.84
N ALA A 151 -27.47 3.39 -2.17
CA ALA A 151 -27.95 4.78 -2.02
C ALA A 151 -27.98 5.29 -0.56
N LYS A 152 -27.66 4.44 0.43
CA LYS A 152 -27.57 4.80 1.85
C LYS A 152 -26.12 4.74 2.35
N TRP A 153 -25.13 4.62 1.45
CA TRP A 153 -23.71 4.48 1.80
C TRP A 153 -23.24 5.54 2.80
N SER A 154 -23.42 6.82 2.51
CA SER A 154 -23.07 7.94 3.39
C SER A 154 -23.69 7.87 4.81
N LYS A 155 -24.78 7.10 4.98
CA LYS A 155 -25.47 6.88 6.27
C LYS A 155 -24.98 5.62 6.99
N GLN A 156 -24.18 4.77 6.36
CA GLN A 156 -23.61 3.58 6.99
C GLN A 156 -22.55 3.96 8.02
N ARG A 157 -22.35 3.12 9.04
CA ARG A 157 -21.35 3.37 10.10
C ARG A 157 -19.96 3.51 9.49
N GLY A 158 -19.22 4.53 9.92
CA GLY A 158 -17.88 4.83 9.41
C GLY A 158 -17.86 5.55 8.05
N CYS A 159 -19.00 5.74 7.39
CA CYS A 159 -19.12 6.51 6.16
C CYS A 159 -19.54 7.96 6.48
N LYS A 160 -19.22 8.90 5.59
CA LYS A 160 -19.60 10.31 5.72
C LYS A 160 -20.08 10.94 4.40
N ASP A 161 -19.51 10.52 3.29
CA ASP A 161 -19.81 10.98 1.93
C ASP A 161 -20.11 9.76 1.06
N ASP A 162 -20.78 9.94 -0.09
CA ASP A 162 -20.96 8.86 -1.05
C ASP A 162 -19.63 8.58 -1.80
N PRO A 163 -19.40 7.34 -2.28
CA PRO A 163 -18.16 7.01 -2.98
C PRO A 163 -17.99 7.90 -4.21
N ILE A 164 -16.77 8.36 -4.46
CA ILE A 164 -16.42 9.09 -5.68
C ILE A 164 -16.64 8.21 -6.91
N LEU A 165 -16.40 6.90 -6.75
CA LEU A 165 -16.62 5.88 -7.77
C LEU A 165 -17.83 5.02 -7.36
N GLU A 166 -18.99 5.25 -7.96
CA GLU A 166 -20.29 4.80 -7.41
C GLU A 166 -20.66 3.36 -7.79
N ASN A 167 -20.20 2.89 -8.96
CA ASN A 167 -20.63 1.60 -9.53
C ASN A 167 -19.59 0.47 -9.37
N VAL A 168 -18.51 0.72 -8.63
CA VAL A 168 -17.48 -0.30 -8.38
C VAL A 168 -17.88 -1.15 -7.17
N PRO A 169 -17.91 -2.48 -7.26
CA PRO A 169 -18.17 -3.34 -6.11
C PRO A 169 -17.14 -3.14 -5.00
N ILE A 170 -17.53 -3.28 -3.73
CA ILE A 170 -16.61 -3.04 -2.60
C ILE A 170 -15.42 -4.02 -2.60
N GLU A 171 -15.62 -5.23 -3.12
CA GLU A 171 -14.61 -6.28 -3.27
C GLU A 171 -13.53 -5.91 -4.30
N HIS A 172 -13.78 -4.89 -5.14
CA HIS A 172 -12.86 -4.43 -6.17
C HIS A 172 -12.03 -3.22 -5.69
N TYR A 173 -12.23 -2.76 -4.45
CA TYR A 173 -11.30 -1.85 -3.77
C TYR A 173 -10.24 -2.70 -3.07
N CYS A 174 -9.02 -2.67 -3.58
CA CYS A 174 -7.98 -3.62 -3.24
C CYS A 174 -6.93 -2.99 -2.35
N VAL A 175 -6.77 -3.56 -1.15
CA VAL A 175 -5.62 -3.27 -0.29
C VAL A 175 -4.40 -4.03 -0.80
N ASP A 176 -3.26 -3.35 -0.87
CA ASP A 176 -2.04 -3.94 -1.38
C ASP A 176 -1.13 -4.52 -0.29
N GLU A 177 -0.26 -5.44 -0.71
CA GLU A 177 0.66 -6.16 0.17
C GLU A 177 1.75 -5.27 0.76
N LEU A 178 2.15 -4.20 0.06
CA LEU A 178 3.21 -3.32 0.53
C LEU A 178 2.72 -2.51 1.75
N HIS A 179 1.56 -1.86 1.66
CA HIS A 179 1.04 -1.11 2.80
C HIS A 179 0.64 -2.02 3.96
N LEU A 180 0.17 -3.24 3.69
CA LEU A 180 0.00 -4.28 4.70
C LEU A 180 1.34 -4.56 5.42
N LEU A 181 2.41 -4.81 4.68
CA LEU A 181 3.76 -4.99 5.24
C LEU A 181 4.17 -3.80 6.12
N LEU A 182 4.09 -2.58 5.59
CA LEU A 182 4.52 -1.37 6.29
C LEU A 182 3.77 -1.22 7.62
N ARG A 183 2.45 -1.37 7.62
CA ARG A 183 1.62 -1.10 8.81
C ARG A 183 1.64 -2.21 9.85
N VAL A 184 1.82 -3.46 9.43
CA VAL A 184 2.02 -4.54 10.37
C VAL A 184 3.42 -4.48 10.99
N THR A 185 4.45 -4.19 10.19
CA THR A 185 5.82 -4.00 10.71
C THR A 185 5.96 -2.79 11.61
N ASP A 186 5.23 -1.69 11.35
CA ASP A 186 5.16 -0.54 12.28
C ASP A 186 4.73 -1.01 13.68
N ARG A 187 3.76 -1.92 13.80
CA ARG A 187 3.37 -2.49 15.10
C ARG A 187 4.47 -3.34 15.73
N LEU A 188 5.18 -4.13 14.93
CA LEU A 188 6.29 -4.94 15.43
C LEU A 188 7.45 -4.06 15.93
N GLU A 189 7.76 -2.99 15.20
CA GLU A 189 8.76 -1.98 15.57
C GLU A 189 8.36 -1.22 16.83
N ASP A 190 7.15 -0.66 16.88
CA ASP A 190 6.64 0.04 18.05
C ASP A 190 6.76 -0.87 19.30
N GLY A 191 6.34 -2.13 19.15
CA GLY A 191 6.44 -3.15 20.19
C GLY A 191 7.86 -3.36 20.71
N LEU A 192 8.79 -3.60 19.79
CA LEU A 192 10.17 -3.92 20.11
C LEU A 192 10.93 -2.69 20.64
N PHE A 193 10.84 -1.58 19.92
CA PHE A 193 11.66 -0.40 20.15
C PHE A 193 11.25 0.32 21.43
N HIS A 194 9.95 0.49 21.69
CA HIS A 194 9.54 1.09 22.97
C HIS A 194 9.90 0.21 24.16
N SER A 195 9.77 -1.11 24.04
CA SER A 195 10.19 -2.03 25.11
C SER A 195 11.69 -1.92 25.39
N ILE A 196 12.52 -1.76 24.36
CA ILE A 196 13.97 -1.53 24.50
C ILE A 196 14.24 -0.20 25.19
N LEU A 197 13.60 0.88 24.75
CA LEU A 197 13.79 2.22 25.31
C LEU A 197 13.39 2.28 26.79
N ASP A 198 12.31 1.62 27.18
CA ASP A 198 11.88 1.53 28.58
C ASP A 198 12.83 0.71 29.45
N MET A 199 13.42 -0.37 28.92
CA MET A 199 14.46 -1.10 29.64
C MET A 199 15.72 -0.25 29.84
N ASP A 200 16.17 0.46 28.81
CA ASP A 200 17.31 1.36 28.86
C ASP A 200 17.07 2.52 29.85
N GLU A 201 15.87 3.11 29.84
CA GLU A 201 15.46 4.15 30.79
C GLU A 201 15.51 3.63 32.25
N LYS A 202 14.97 2.44 32.52
CA LYS A 202 15.01 1.80 33.84
C LYS A 202 16.44 1.46 34.30
N ASN A 203 17.32 1.15 33.36
CA ASN A 203 18.73 0.86 33.62
C ASN A 203 19.60 2.13 33.71
N GLY A 204 19.05 3.31 33.36
CA GLY A 204 19.80 4.56 33.31
C GLY A 204 20.90 4.58 32.24
N ASN A 205 20.74 3.85 31.14
CA ASN A 205 21.74 3.77 30.07
C ASN A 205 21.09 3.69 28.68
N THR A 206 21.88 3.45 27.63
CA THR A 206 21.41 3.24 26.24
C THR A 206 22.04 1.98 25.60
N GLU A 207 22.39 1.00 26.45
CA GLU A 207 23.17 -0.16 26.04
C GLU A 207 22.38 -1.07 25.09
N ILE A 208 21.11 -1.34 25.40
CA ILE A 208 20.27 -2.24 24.60
C ILE A 208 19.94 -1.59 23.26
N GLN A 209 19.58 -0.31 23.28
CA GLN A 209 19.39 0.50 22.08
C GLN A 209 20.63 0.48 21.18
N SER A 210 21.84 0.62 21.75
CA SER A 210 23.10 0.61 20.99
C SER A 210 23.37 -0.76 20.35
N LYS A 211 23.03 -1.86 21.05
CA LYS A 211 23.12 -3.22 20.50
C LYS A 211 22.11 -3.43 19.36
N LEU A 212 20.85 -2.97 19.52
CA LEU A 212 19.86 -2.99 18.44
C LEU A 212 20.35 -2.23 17.20
N VAL A 213 20.87 -1.02 17.37
CA VAL A 213 21.42 -0.21 16.25
C VAL A 213 22.57 -0.95 15.56
N SER A 214 23.42 -1.63 16.33
CA SER A 214 24.53 -2.44 15.79
C SER A 214 24.03 -3.66 15.02
N ALA A 215 23.04 -4.39 15.53
CA ALA A 215 22.39 -5.50 14.84
C ALA A 215 21.72 -5.05 13.52
N MET A 216 20.97 -3.94 13.57
CA MET A 216 20.35 -3.33 12.38
C MET A 216 21.39 -2.95 11.32
N LYS A 217 22.51 -2.36 11.74
CA LYS A 217 23.63 -2.04 10.85
C LYS A 217 24.27 -3.31 10.27
N GLY A 218 24.41 -4.38 11.06
CA GLY A 218 24.92 -5.68 10.63
C GLY A 218 24.08 -6.32 9.52
N ILE A 219 22.77 -6.11 9.55
CA ILE A 219 21.85 -6.52 8.47
C ILE A 219 21.73 -5.47 7.35
N GLY A 220 22.53 -4.41 7.36
CA GLY A 220 22.59 -3.39 6.32
C GLY A 220 21.44 -2.37 6.36
N ILE A 221 20.84 -2.12 7.53
CA ILE A 221 19.80 -1.11 7.74
C ILE A 221 20.35 -0.02 8.65
N THR A 222 20.19 1.25 8.25
CA THR A 222 20.56 2.38 9.10
C THR A 222 19.39 2.75 9.99
N LEU A 223 19.53 2.54 11.30
CA LEU A 223 18.55 2.95 12.31
C LEU A 223 19.13 4.06 13.19
N LYS A 224 18.37 5.13 13.40
CA LYS A 224 18.67 6.20 14.33
C LYS A 224 17.43 6.51 15.15
N PHE A 225 17.65 6.96 16.39
CA PHE A 225 16.61 7.47 17.28
C PHE A 225 16.88 8.94 17.57
N TRP A 226 15.81 9.73 17.72
CA TRP A 226 15.90 11.15 18.10
C TRP A 226 14.65 11.58 18.86
N MET A 227 14.75 12.69 19.60
CA MET A 227 13.60 13.33 20.22
C MET A 227 13.01 14.37 19.27
N ASN A 228 11.70 14.31 19.06
CA ASN A 228 11.00 15.35 18.31
C ASN A 228 10.69 16.57 19.20
N LYS A 229 10.16 17.63 18.58
CA LYS A 229 9.79 18.89 19.28
C LYS A 229 8.75 18.73 20.39
N LYS A 230 8.09 17.57 20.48
CA LYS A 230 7.06 17.25 21.49
C LYS A 230 7.60 16.30 22.56
N ASN A 231 8.92 16.16 22.68
CA ASN A 231 9.58 15.23 23.60
C ASN A 231 9.10 13.78 23.43
N LYS A 232 8.80 13.37 22.19
CA LYS A 232 8.55 11.97 21.86
C LYS A 232 9.74 11.43 21.09
N VAL A 233 10.17 10.22 21.44
CA VAL A 233 11.17 9.50 20.68
C VAL A 233 10.58 9.12 19.32
N GLU A 234 11.35 9.38 18.28
CA GLU A 234 11.11 8.95 16.91
C GLU A 234 12.34 8.17 16.42
N TRP A 235 12.14 7.36 15.38
CA TRP A 235 13.21 6.60 14.76
C TRP A 235 13.10 6.62 13.24
N THR A 236 14.16 6.15 12.58
CA THR A 236 14.26 6.13 11.12
C THR A 236 13.06 5.40 10.52
N SER A 237 12.29 6.11 9.67
CA SER A 237 11.22 5.51 8.90
C SER A 237 11.80 4.56 7.87
N LEU A 238 11.50 3.26 8.01
CA LEU A 238 12.01 2.22 7.12
C LEU A 238 11.11 2.05 5.88
N MET A 239 11.73 1.95 4.71
CA MET A 239 11.04 1.72 3.44
C MET A 239 10.77 0.22 3.22
N GLY A 240 9.93 -0.13 2.24
CA GLY A 240 9.51 -1.52 1.98
C GLY A 240 10.65 -2.54 1.91
N ASN A 241 11.77 -2.20 1.25
CA ASN A 241 12.94 -3.09 1.18
C ASN A 241 13.65 -3.29 2.53
N ASP A 242 13.75 -2.23 3.33
CA ASP A 242 14.34 -2.30 4.66
C ASP A 242 13.44 -3.09 5.60
N LYS A 243 12.11 -2.88 5.55
CA LYS A 243 11.12 -3.67 6.31
C LYS A 243 11.21 -5.16 5.99
N LYS A 244 11.30 -5.53 4.71
CA LYS A 244 11.50 -6.94 4.28
C LYS A 244 12.78 -7.53 4.86
N ARG A 245 13.89 -6.78 4.77
CA ARG A 245 15.19 -7.23 5.27
C ARG A 245 15.20 -7.35 6.80
N MET A 246 14.57 -6.41 7.49
CA MET A 246 14.44 -6.40 8.95
C MET A 246 13.65 -7.62 9.41
N LEU A 247 12.47 -7.89 8.83
CA LEU A 247 11.68 -9.08 9.14
C LEU A 247 12.47 -10.37 8.94
N ALA A 248 13.23 -10.46 7.85
CA ALA A 248 13.96 -11.67 7.52
C ALA A 248 15.17 -11.93 8.41
N LYS A 249 15.91 -10.89 8.79
CA LYS A 249 17.24 -11.05 9.40
C LYS A 249 17.33 -10.63 10.86
N LEU A 250 16.59 -9.61 11.30
CA LEU A 250 16.70 -9.11 12.66
C LEU A 250 16.34 -10.16 13.74
N PRO A 251 15.34 -11.05 13.55
CA PRO A 251 14.99 -12.02 14.58
C PRO A 251 16.12 -12.97 14.99
N ASP A 252 17.10 -13.20 14.11
CA ASP A 252 18.27 -14.04 14.37
C ASP A 252 19.27 -13.37 15.33
N HIS A 253 19.16 -12.04 15.51
CA HIS A 253 20.00 -11.25 16.41
C HIS A 253 19.30 -10.90 17.74
N PHE A 254 18.06 -11.35 17.97
CA PHE A 254 17.30 -10.98 19.16
C PHE A 254 17.96 -11.37 20.49
N ASP A 255 18.72 -12.46 20.54
CA ASP A 255 19.46 -12.88 21.73
C ASP A 255 20.67 -11.99 22.07
N GLU A 256 21.11 -11.14 21.14
CA GLU A 256 22.20 -10.19 21.38
C GLU A 256 21.78 -9.03 22.29
N PHE A 257 20.48 -8.68 22.31
CA PHE A 257 19.99 -7.49 23.00
C PHE A 257 18.71 -7.68 23.82
N LEU A 258 17.87 -8.68 23.55
CA LEU A 258 16.68 -8.93 24.35
C LEU A 258 16.97 -9.78 25.59
N PRO A 259 16.22 -9.58 26.69
CA PRO A 259 16.19 -10.52 27.81
C PRO A 259 15.83 -11.94 27.35
N LYS A 260 16.49 -12.96 27.91
CA LYS A 260 16.32 -14.37 27.50
C LYS A 260 14.86 -14.85 27.43
N ASN A 261 14.02 -14.39 28.35
CA ASN A 261 12.59 -14.73 28.40
C ASN A 261 11.75 -14.07 27.28
N GLN A 262 12.24 -12.99 26.66
CA GLN A 262 11.57 -12.27 25.57
C GLN A 262 12.04 -12.71 24.17
N VAL A 263 13.24 -13.29 24.04
CA VAL A 263 13.80 -13.69 22.73
C VAL A 263 12.86 -14.62 21.96
N ALA A 264 12.47 -15.75 22.55
CA ALA A 264 11.69 -16.77 21.85
C ALA A 264 10.27 -16.27 21.47
N PRO A 265 9.48 -15.65 22.36
CA PRO A 265 8.18 -15.09 22.00
C PRO A 265 8.26 -14.04 20.89
N THR A 266 9.20 -13.09 20.98
CA THR A 266 9.37 -12.02 19.99
C THR A 266 9.83 -12.59 18.64
N ARG A 267 10.79 -13.52 18.64
CA ARG A 267 11.25 -14.21 17.42
C ARG A 267 10.11 -14.93 16.73
N GLN A 268 9.30 -15.69 17.48
CA GLN A 268 8.15 -16.40 16.93
C GLN A 268 7.11 -15.45 16.33
N LEU A 269 6.80 -14.33 16.99
CA LEU A 269 5.86 -13.34 16.47
C LEU A 269 6.31 -12.77 15.12
N TRP A 270 7.59 -12.37 15.03
CA TRP A 270 8.16 -11.76 13.84
C TRP A 270 8.26 -12.77 12.68
N LYS A 271 8.78 -13.97 12.95
CA LYS A 271 8.91 -15.03 11.93
C LYS A 271 7.56 -15.54 11.43
N ALA A 272 6.55 -15.63 12.31
CA ALA A 272 5.20 -16.00 11.87
C ALA A 272 4.57 -14.92 10.96
N PHE A 273 4.84 -13.63 11.20
CA PHE A 273 4.40 -12.60 10.25
C PHE A 273 5.17 -12.64 8.94
N GLU A 274 6.50 -12.86 8.99
CA GLU A 274 7.33 -13.04 7.80
C GLU A 274 6.76 -14.15 6.90
N GLU A 275 6.40 -15.29 7.49
CA GLU A 275 5.76 -16.42 6.78
C GLU A 275 4.44 -16.01 6.12
N LEU A 276 3.53 -15.36 6.86
CA LEU A 276 2.26 -14.85 6.31
C LEU A 276 2.51 -13.90 5.13
N TYR A 277 3.49 -13.00 5.26
CA TYR A 277 3.84 -12.06 4.19
C TYR A 277 4.39 -12.78 2.96
N MET A 278 5.23 -13.80 3.14
CA MET A 278 5.73 -14.62 2.03
C MET A 278 4.60 -15.34 1.30
N ILE A 279 3.63 -15.91 2.03
CA ILE A 279 2.47 -16.59 1.45
C ILE A 279 1.63 -15.61 0.60
N MET A 280 1.33 -14.41 1.12
CA MET A 280 0.58 -13.38 0.36
C MET A 280 1.28 -12.95 -0.94
N ASN A 281 2.61 -13.11 -1.01
CA ASN A 281 3.43 -12.74 -2.17
C ASN A 281 3.69 -13.89 -3.14
N ARG A 282 3.01 -15.04 -2.99
CA ARG A 282 3.12 -16.14 -3.95
C ARG A 282 2.34 -15.85 -5.25
N PRO A 283 2.84 -16.31 -6.41
CA PRO A 283 2.18 -16.11 -7.70
C PRO A 283 0.81 -16.77 -7.77
N GLU A 284 0.66 -17.94 -7.12
CA GLU A 284 -0.59 -18.69 -7.06
C GLU A 284 -0.60 -19.52 -5.77
N LEU A 285 -1.78 -19.64 -5.16
CA LEU A 285 -2.06 -20.47 -3.99
C LEU A 285 -3.17 -21.49 -4.29
N THR A 286 -3.02 -22.67 -3.71
CA THR A 286 -4.07 -23.70 -3.67
C THR A 286 -5.09 -23.41 -2.56
N PRO A 287 -6.32 -23.97 -2.64
CA PRO A 287 -7.31 -23.81 -1.57
C PRO A 287 -6.80 -24.21 -0.17
N ALA A 288 -6.06 -25.31 -0.07
CA ALA A 288 -5.51 -25.78 1.21
C ALA A 288 -4.47 -24.80 1.80
N GLU A 289 -3.65 -24.17 0.95
CA GLU A 289 -2.70 -23.14 1.40
C GLU A 289 -3.41 -21.87 1.87
N ILE A 290 -4.57 -21.55 1.29
CA ILE A 290 -5.39 -20.41 1.71
C ILE A 290 -6.04 -20.67 3.06
N ASP A 291 -6.55 -21.88 3.29
CA ASP A 291 -7.12 -22.26 4.60
C ASP A 291 -6.03 -22.30 5.68
N ASP A 292 -4.84 -22.81 5.38
CA ASP A 292 -3.67 -22.75 6.27
C ASP A 292 -3.24 -21.30 6.56
N PHE A 293 -3.23 -20.43 5.56
CA PHE A 293 -2.97 -18.99 5.74
C PHE A 293 -3.97 -18.35 6.71
N GLU A 294 -5.27 -18.62 6.57
CA GLU A 294 -6.30 -18.06 7.45
C GLU A 294 -6.10 -18.50 8.90
N LEU A 295 -5.83 -19.79 9.13
CA LEU A 295 -5.55 -20.34 10.45
C LEU A 295 -4.29 -19.71 11.07
N LYS A 296 -3.20 -19.59 10.29
CA LYS A 296 -1.96 -18.95 10.73
C LYS A 296 -2.16 -17.47 11.05
N ALA A 297 -2.93 -16.75 10.26
CA ALA A 297 -3.22 -15.33 10.47
C ALA A 297 -4.00 -15.11 11.77
N ILE A 298 -5.02 -15.94 12.05
CA ILE A 298 -5.77 -15.92 13.31
C ILE A 298 -4.84 -16.21 14.50
N ALA A 299 -4.03 -17.28 14.41
CA ALA A 299 -3.08 -17.66 15.46
C ALA A 299 -2.05 -16.55 15.73
N TRP A 300 -1.59 -15.87 14.67
CA TRP A 300 -0.68 -14.74 14.77
C TRP A 300 -1.28 -13.56 15.54
N VAL A 301 -2.56 -13.22 15.30
CA VAL A 301 -3.24 -12.16 16.07
C VAL A 301 -3.32 -12.52 17.55
N TYR A 302 -3.62 -13.78 17.90
CA TYR A 302 -3.60 -14.20 19.30
C TYR A 302 -2.21 -14.12 19.94
N LYS A 303 -1.14 -14.41 19.18
CA LYS A 303 0.25 -14.21 19.64
C LYS A 303 0.53 -12.73 19.88
N LEU A 304 0.19 -11.85 18.94
CA LEU A 304 0.38 -10.40 19.06
C LEU A 304 -0.28 -9.85 20.33
N LYS A 305 -1.52 -10.26 20.62
CA LYS A 305 -2.28 -9.82 21.80
C LYS A 305 -1.73 -10.33 23.13
N LYS A 306 -0.87 -11.36 23.11
CA LYS A 306 -0.23 -11.95 24.30
C LYS A 306 1.17 -11.40 24.54
N MET A 307 1.69 -10.57 23.65
CA MET A 307 2.96 -9.89 23.87
C MET A 307 2.82 -8.90 25.02
N ASN A 308 3.85 -8.83 25.85
CA ASN A 308 3.90 -7.93 27.01
C ASN A 308 5.07 -6.95 26.83
N GLY A 309 4.95 -5.78 27.45
CA GLY A 309 5.97 -4.74 27.45
C GLY A 309 5.37 -3.41 27.01
N CYS A 310 5.94 -2.29 27.46
CA CYS A 310 5.35 -0.97 27.23
C CYS A 310 5.15 -0.64 25.73
N GLY A 311 5.90 -1.29 24.84
CA GLY A 311 5.70 -1.19 23.40
C GLY A 311 4.52 -2.01 22.87
N TYR A 312 4.13 -3.11 23.53
CA TYR A 312 3.07 -4.02 23.11
C TYR A 312 1.72 -3.79 23.84
N ASP A 313 1.70 -2.94 24.87
CA ASP A 313 0.53 -2.67 25.74
C ASP A 313 -0.53 -1.75 25.08
N TRP A 314 -0.86 -1.99 23.81
CA TRP A 314 -1.92 -1.22 23.14
C TRP A 314 -3.30 -1.67 23.62
N SER A 315 -4.21 -0.71 23.84
CA SER A 315 -5.63 -1.02 24.06
C SER A 315 -6.27 -1.69 22.83
N TYR A 316 -5.76 -1.40 21.63
CA TYR A 316 -6.27 -1.89 20.36
C TYR A 316 -5.12 -2.33 19.44
N PRO A 317 -4.45 -3.46 19.70
CA PRO A 317 -3.31 -3.94 18.91
C PRO A 317 -3.69 -4.29 17.47
N VAL A 318 -4.94 -4.72 17.24
CA VAL A 318 -5.42 -5.07 15.90
C VAL A 318 -5.83 -3.79 15.17
N THR A 319 -5.00 -3.39 14.20
CA THR A 319 -5.22 -2.25 13.29
C THR A 319 -6.17 -2.65 12.14
N PRO A 320 -6.70 -1.69 11.35
CA PRO A 320 -7.48 -2.03 10.15
C PRO A 320 -6.74 -2.96 9.18
N TYR A 321 -5.45 -2.72 8.94
CA TYR A 321 -4.64 -3.57 8.06
C TYR A 321 -4.49 -5.00 8.60
N ILE A 322 -4.28 -5.18 9.91
CA ILE A 322 -4.24 -6.53 10.50
C ILE A 322 -5.60 -7.22 10.37
N HIS A 323 -6.68 -6.51 10.65
CA HIS A 323 -8.03 -7.06 10.48
C HIS A 323 -8.31 -7.47 9.03
N ILE A 324 -7.95 -6.63 8.05
CA ILE A 324 -8.08 -6.93 6.63
C ILE A 324 -7.25 -8.15 6.24
N MET A 325 -6.00 -8.23 6.70
CA MET A 325 -5.13 -9.40 6.47
C MET A 325 -5.79 -10.70 6.96
N VAL A 326 -6.42 -10.68 8.12
CA VAL A 326 -6.98 -11.89 8.73
C VAL A 326 -8.35 -12.24 8.16
N LYS A 327 -9.22 -11.24 7.91
CA LYS A 327 -10.64 -11.48 7.59
C LYS A 327 -11.02 -11.28 6.13
N HIS A 328 -10.21 -10.57 5.34
CA HIS A 328 -10.60 -10.16 3.99
C HIS A 328 -9.58 -10.59 2.92
N VAL A 329 -8.29 -10.67 3.25
CA VAL A 329 -7.30 -11.25 2.34
C VAL A 329 -7.62 -12.71 1.97
N PRO A 330 -8.10 -13.60 2.87
CA PRO A 330 -8.51 -14.96 2.46
C PRO A 330 -9.57 -14.98 1.37
N ASP A 331 -10.57 -14.09 1.42
CA ASP A 331 -11.61 -13.96 0.38
C ASP A 331 -10.99 -13.55 -0.97
N VAL A 332 -10.04 -12.60 -0.96
CA VAL A 332 -9.29 -12.19 -2.16
C VAL A 332 -8.46 -13.34 -2.72
N LEU A 333 -7.76 -14.07 -1.86
CA LEU A 333 -6.96 -15.23 -2.25
C LEU A 333 -7.84 -16.35 -2.81
N ARG A 334 -9.04 -16.60 -2.27
CA ARG A 334 -9.98 -17.59 -2.83
C ARG A 334 -10.46 -17.18 -4.23
N LYS A 335 -10.69 -15.89 -4.46
CA LYS A 335 -11.19 -15.39 -5.76
C LYS A 335 -10.10 -15.35 -6.83
N TYR A 336 -8.90 -14.85 -6.49
CA TYR A 336 -7.85 -14.56 -7.48
C TYR A 336 -6.59 -15.42 -7.34
N LYS A 337 -6.52 -16.29 -6.33
CA LYS A 337 -5.37 -17.15 -6.00
C LYS A 337 -4.08 -16.42 -5.68
N THR A 338 -4.06 -15.08 -5.73
CA THR A 338 -2.90 -14.26 -5.39
C THR A 338 -3.34 -12.85 -5.00
N LEU A 339 -2.58 -12.21 -4.11
CA LEU A 339 -2.74 -10.79 -3.79
C LEU A 339 -1.88 -9.90 -4.69
N ARG A 340 -0.86 -10.48 -5.35
CA ARG A 340 0.20 -9.75 -6.07
C ARG A 340 -0.32 -8.80 -7.14
N ILE A 341 -1.36 -9.21 -7.86
CA ILE A 341 -1.96 -8.44 -8.96
C ILE A 341 -2.48 -7.07 -8.50
N PHE A 342 -2.77 -6.92 -7.21
CA PHE A 342 -3.27 -5.68 -6.62
C PHE A 342 -2.18 -4.76 -6.07
N SER A 343 -0.90 -5.10 -6.25
CA SER A 343 0.23 -4.36 -5.66
C SER A 343 0.20 -2.85 -5.90
N GLY A 344 0.47 -2.09 -4.83
CA GLY A 344 0.62 -0.63 -4.83
C GLY A 344 2.02 -0.14 -5.22
N GLN A 345 2.99 -1.05 -5.38
CA GLN A 345 4.39 -0.68 -5.70
C GLN A 345 4.53 0.09 -7.00
N GLY A 346 3.66 -0.18 -7.98
CA GLY A 346 3.68 0.47 -9.28
C GLY A 346 3.36 1.96 -9.19
N VAL A 347 2.28 2.30 -8.49
CA VAL A 347 1.84 3.69 -8.30
C VAL A 347 2.80 4.47 -7.39
N GLU A 348 3.37 3.85 -6.35
CA GLU A 348 4.40 4.52 -5.52
C GLU A 348 5.64 4.90 -6.34
N LYS A 349 6.15 3.98 -7.17
CA LYS A 349 7.30 4.25 -8.05
C LYS A 349 6.97 5.36 -9.04
N LYS A 350 5.74 5.38 -9.57
CA LYS A 350 5.27 6.47 -10.43
C LYS A 350 5.30 7.80 -9.69
N ASN A 351 4.79 7.84 -8.46
CA ASN A 351 4.77 9.06 -7.66
C ASN A 351 6.19 9.57 -7.34
N ASP A 352 7.12 8.67 -7.04
CA ASP A 352 8.54 8.98 -6.88
C ASP A 352 9.19 9.54 -8.15
N GLU A 353 8.86 9.00 -9.32
CA GLU A 353 9.33 9.52 -10.61
C GLU A 353 8.78 10.91 -10.88
N PHE A 354 7.49 11.13 -10.67
CA PHE A 354 6.84 12.43 -10.86
C PHE A 354 7.43 13.49 -9.92
N ARG A 355 7.69 13.13 -8.67
CA ARG A 355 8.40 14.00 -7.72
C ARG A 355 9.81 14.35 -8.23
N LYS A 356 10.56 13.38 -8.74
CA LYS A 356 11.88 13.64 -9.35
C LYS A 356 11.77 14.57 -10.57
N PHE A 357 10.80 14.35 -11.45
CA PHE A 357 10.58 15.18 -12.64
C PHE A 357 10.19 16.60 -12.27
N PHE A 358 9.33 16.77 -11.27
CA PHE A 358 8.96 18.08 -10.75
C PHE A 358 10.19 18.90 -10.31
N HIS A 359 11.15 18.24 -9.66
CA HIS A 359 12.35 18.91 -9.18
C HIS A 359 13.42 19.13 -10.26
N SER A 360 13.51 18.27 -11.28
CA SER A 360 14.68 18.23 -12.18
C SER A 360 14.39 18.37 -13.68
N LYS A 361 13.14 18.27 -14.14
CA LYS A 361 12.80 18.13 -15.57
C LYS A 361 11.76 19.09 -16.13
N ILE A 362 11.16 19.94 -15.30
CA ILE A 362 10.07 20.82 -15.74
C ILE A 362 10.28 22.28 -15.28
N ASN A 363 9.69 23.21 -16.03
CA ASN A 363 9.76 24.64 -15.77
C ASN A 363 8.64 25.13 -14.82
N ARG A 364 7.69 24.25 -14.45
CA ARG A 364 6.65 24.46 -13.42
C ARG A 364 5.68 25.62 -13.69
N ARG A 365 5.52 26.03 -14.95
CA ARG A 365 4.48 27.02 -15.33
C ARG A 365 3.10 26.39 -15.27
N ASP A 366 2.98 25.20 -15.87
CA ASP A 366 1.88 24.27 -15.65
C ASP A 366 2.49 22.92 -15.30
N ALA A 367 2.67 22.68 -13.99
CA ALA A 367 3.38 21.50 -13.53
C ALA A 367 2.67 20.20 -13.92
N CYS A 368 1.33 20.18 -13.94
CA CYS A 368 0.57 18.98 -14.29
C CYS A 368 0.78 18.61 -15.76
N VAL A 369 0.63 19.59 -16.66
CA VAL A 369 0.83 19.38 -18.10
C VAL A 369 2.28 19.02 -18.41
N ASP A 370 3.24 19.71 -17.81
CA ASP A 370 4.66 19.43 -18.01
C ASP A 370 5.02 18.00 -17.58
N LEU A 371 4.51 17.54 -16.42
CA LEU A 371 4.76 16.20 -15.90
C LEU A 371 4.19 15.10 -16.81
N LEU A 372 2.93 15.25 -17.22
CA LEU A 372 2.31 14.33 -18.19
C LEU A 372 3.05 14.33 -19.52
N GLY A 373 3.53 15.49 -19.98
CA GLY A 373 4.34 15.60 -21.19
C GLY A 373 5.69 14.89 -21.07
N VAL A 374 6.36 14.95 -19.91
CA VAL A 374 7.60 14.18 -19.66
C VAL A 374 7.33 12.69 -19.71
N GLU A 375 6.28 12.23 -19.05
CA GLU A 375 5.90 10.81 -19.05
C GLU A 375 5.58 10.33 -20.47
N LYS A 376 4.76 11.05 -21.23
CA LYS A 376 4.39 10.64 -22.58
C LYS A 376 5.61 10.52 -23.50
N ARG A 377 6.57 11.44 -23.40
CA ARG A 377 7.85 11.35 -24.13
C ARG A 377 8.65 10.10 -23.74
N LEU A 378 8.69 9.75 -22.45
CA LEU A 378 9.37 8.54 -21.99
C LEU A 378 8.67 7.26 -22.48
N GLN A 379 7.34 7.25 -22.49
CA GLN A 379 6.56 6.14 -23.03
C GLN A 379 6.85 5.95 -24.53
N MET A 380 6.81 7.01 -25.33
CA MET A 380 7.15 6.95 -26.76
C MET A 380 8.56 6.40 -27.03
N LEU A 381 9.54 6.73 -26.18
CA LEU A 381 10.88 6.17 -26.29
C LEU A 381 10.91 4.68 -25.94
N GLN A 382 10.18 4.25 -24.91
CA GLN A 382 10.09 2.84 -24.53
C GLN A 382 9.40 2.01 -25.62
N ASP A 383 8.27 2.50 -26.14
CA ASP A 383 7.52 1.85 -27.22
C ASP A 383 8.35 1.78 -28.52
N GLY A 384 9.21 2.77 -28.76
CA GLY A 384 10.19 2.78 -29.85
C GLY A 384 11.41 1.89 -29.65
N GLY A 385 11.48 1.10 -28.55
CA GLY A 385 12.58 0.19 -28.26
C GLY A 385 13.86 0.86 -27.75
N PHE A 386 13.79 2.12 -27.31
CA PHE A 386 14.97 2.85 -26.82
C PHE A 386 15.22 2.54 -25.34
N GLU A 387 16.38 1.95 -25.05
CA GLU A 387 16.82 1.72 -23.68
C GLU A 387 17.69 2.85 -23.13
N ARG A 388 17.52 3.13 -21.83
CA ARG A 388 18.28 4.17 -21.16
C ARG A 388 19.68 3.66 -20.79
N GLN A 389 20.69 4.05 -21.57
CA GLN A 389 22.08 3.81 -21.18
C GLN A 389 22.49 4.72 -20.02
N LYS A 390 23.03 4.13 -18.95
CA LYS A 390 23.73 4.90 -17.91
C LYS A 390 25.00 5.46 -18.54
N ARG A 391 25.19 6.78 -18.47
CA ARG A 391 26.48 7.40 -18.81
C ARG A 391 27.57 6.76 -17.94
N ALA A 392 28.59 6.20 -18.56
CA ALA A 392 29.80 5.82 -17.87
C ALA A 392 30.43 7.11 -17.32
N TYR A 393 30.54 7.23 -16.00
CA TYR A 393 31.36 8.27 -15.40
C TYR A 393 32.80 7.79 -15.48
N HIS A 394 33.63 8.51 -16.22
CA HIS A 394 35.08 8.37 -16.13
C HIS A 394 35.52 9.41 -15.10
N GLN A 395 36.04 8.92 -13.97
CA GLN A 395 36.65 9.77 -12.98
C GLN A 395 37.95 10.26 -13.61
N THR A 396 37.97 11.51 -14.07
CA THR A 396 39.22 12.16 -14.45
C THR A 396 39.97 12.43 -13.16
N GLU A 397 41.08 11.75 -12.96
CA GLU A 397 42.08 12.11 -11.96
C GLU A 397 42.72 13.42 -12.43
N ASP A 398 42.30 14.54 -11.84
CA ASP A 398 43.03 15.80 -11.84
C ASP A 398 43.58 16.06 -10.42
#